data_AF-A0A7S1Q766-F1
#
_entry.id   AF-A0A7S1Q766-F1
#
_cell.length_a   1.000
_cell.length_b   1.000
_cell.length_c   1.000
_cell.angle_alpha   90.00
_cell.angle_beta   90.00
_cell.angle_gamma   90.00
#
_symmetry.space_group_name_H-M   'P 1'
#
loop_
_entity.id
_entity.type
_entity.pdbx_description
1 polymer ?
#
loop_
_entity_poly.entity_id
_entity_poly.type
_entity_poly.pdbx_seq_one_letter_code
_entity_poly.pdbx_strand_id
1 'polypeptide(L)'
;EPMDRRGTLLTLALIIAIRRGLMATHRLVLSFAVALRVTEDLGFALPAQLSFLLALESHMPTSPTALMLQAPPAPWLSAEQWRQIAVVTEMCPGFSRLAPDIATGAKRWEQWQTFEKPEESRLPG
;
A
#
# COMPACT_ATOMS: atom_id res chain seq x y z
N GLU A 1 -7.47 22.66 -12.83
CA GLU A 1 -8.09 23.85 -12.22
C GLU A 1 -7.51 24.09 -10.84
N PRO A 2 -7.36 25.34 -10.39
CA PRO A 2 -7.01 25.58 -8.99
C PRO A 2 -8.19 25.09 -8.13
N MET A 3 -7.95 24.13 -7.24
CA MET A 3 -8.95 23.74 -6.24
C MET A 3 -9.54 25.00 -5.60
N ASP A 4 -10.86 25.10 -5.54
CA ASP A 4 -11.57 26.17 -4.88
C ASP A 4 -11.03 26.34 -3.47
N ARG A 5 -10.28 27.43 -3.24
CA ARG A 5 -9.61 27.70 -1.96
C ARG A 5 -10.60 27.68 -0.79
N ARG A 6 -11.88 27.97 -1.04
CA ARG A 6 -12.94 27.91 -0.03
C ARG A 6 -13.25 26.48 0.38
N GLY A 7 -13.33 25.56 -0.60
CA GLY A 7 -13.48 24.13 -0.36
C GLY A 7 -12.35 23.55 0.49
N THR A 8 -11.09 23.89 0.17
CA THR A 8 -9.93 23.42 0.96
C THR A 8 -9.96 23.92 2.41
N LEU A 9 -10.29 25.20 2.62
CA LEU A 9 -10.39 25.78 3.97
C LEU A 9 -11.54 25.17 4.78
N LEU A 10 -12.67 24.88 4.13
CA LEU A 10 -13.82 24.24 4.78
C LEU A 10 -13.50 22.81 5.21
N THR A 11 -12.88 22.02 4.33
CA THR A 11 -12.44 20.65 4.63
C THR A 11 -11.45 20.62 5.79
N LEU A 12 -10.48 21.55 5.79
CA LEU A 12 -9.49 21.65 6.87
C LEU A 12 -10.14 22.05 8.21
N ALA A 13 -11.07 23.02 8.20
CA ALA A 13 -11.80 23.43 9.40
C ALA A 13 -12.63 22.27 9.99
N LEU A 14 -13.32 21.51 9.13
CA LEU A 14 -14.10 20.33 9.53
C LEU A 14 -13.20 19.25 10.14
N ILE A 15 -12.08 18.91 9.50
CA ILE A 15 -11.13 17.91 10.02
C ILE A 15 -10.59 18.34 11.39
N ILE A 16 -10.23 19.62 11.57
CA ILE A 16 -9.75 20.13 12.86
C ILE A 16 -10.84 20.02 13.93
N ALA A 17 -12.07 20.39 13.62
CA ALA A 17 -13.20 20.30 14.55
C ALA A 17 -13.47 18.83 14.97
N ILE A 18 -13.51 17.91 14.01
CA ILE A 18 -13.75 16.48 14.25
C ILE A 18 -12.59 15.85 15.05
N ARG A 19 -11.33 16.17 14.72
CA ARG A 19 -10.15 15.59 15.40
C ARG A 19 -10.09 15.92 16.89
N ARG A 20 -10.70 17.02 17.35
CA ARG A 20 -10.75 17.39 18.78
C ARG A 20 -11.49 16.35 19.63
N GLY A 21 -12.50 15.69 19.06
CA GLY A 21 -13.26 14.63 19.75
C GLY A 21 -12.72 13.21 19.54
N LEU A 22 -11.69 13.03 18.71
CA LEU A 22 -11.17 11.71 18.34
C LEU A 22 -9.88 11.36 19.09
N MET A 23 -9.78 10.08 19.49
CA MET A 23 -8.53 9.45 19.93
C MET A 23 -7.50 9.41 18.79
N ALA A 24 -6.21 9.35 19.13
CA ALA A 24 -5.11 9.40 18.16
C ALA A 24 -5.23 8.35 17.04
N THR A 25 -5.63 7.12 17.38
CA THR A 25 -5.87 6.02 16.42
C THR A 25 -6.97 6.39 15.41
N HIS A 26 -8.10 6.91 15.88
CA HIS A 26 -9.22 7.32 15.02
C HIS A 26 -8.87 8.54 14.15
N ARG A 27 -7.94 9.40 14.58
CA ARG A 27 -7.45 10.52 13.76
C ARG A 27 -6.70 10.03 12.52
N LEU A 28 -5.93 8.93 12.64
CA LEU A 28 -5.20 8.34 11.51
C LEU A 28 -6.19 7.74 10.50
N VAL A 29 -7.16 6.97 10.98
CA VAL A 29 -8.22 6.38 10.15
C VAL A 29 -9.02 7.46 9.41
N LEU A 30 -9.41 8.54 10.10
CA LEU A 30 -10.09 9.67 9.46
C LEU A 30 -9.22 10.32 8.37
N SER A 31 -7.93 10.54 8.67
CA SER A 31 -7.01 11.18 7.72
C SER A 31 -6.82 10.31 6.48
N PHE A 32 -6.71 8.99 6.66
CA PHE A 32 -6.63 8.02 5.58
C PHE A 32 -7.91 8.00 4.73
N ALA A 33 -9.09 7.96 5.34
CA ALA A 33 -10.37 7.98 4.62
C ALA A 33 -10.57 9.27 3.79
N VAL A 34 -10.18 10.43 4.34
CA VAL A 34 -10.22 11.70 3.59
C VAL A 34 -9.23 11.68 2.43
N ALA A 35 -8.01 11.21 2.65
CA ALA A 35 -6.99 11.12 1.61
C ALA A 35 -7.44 10.20 0.46
N LEU A 36 -8.00 9.04 0.80
CA LEU A 36 -8.60 8.12 -0.17
C LEU A 36 -9.67 8.81 -1.01
N ARG A 37 -10.60 9.53 -0.37
CA ARG A 37 -11.67 10.20 -1.08
C ARG A 37 -11.16 11.25 -2.06
N VAL A 38 -10.16 12.03 -1.65
CA VAL A 38 -9.51 13.01 -2.53
C VAL A 38 -8.81 12.30 -3.70
N THR A 39 -8.12 11.18 -3.47
CA THR A 39 -7.48 10.42 -4.55
C THR A 39 -8.47 9.77 -5.52
N GLU A 40 -9.64 9.35 -5.04
CA GLU A 40 -10.76 8.88 -5.89
C GLU A 40 -11.30 10.01 -6.76
N ASP A 41 -11.60 11.17 -6.17
CA ASP A 41 -12.14 12.33 -6.89
C ASP A 41 -11.15 12.86 -7.96
N LEU A 42 -9.84 12.68 -7.73
CA LEU A 42 -8.79 13.01 -8.70
C LEU A 42 -8.52 11.90 -9.73
N GLY A 43 -9.19 10.74 -9.63
CA GLY A 43 -9.04 9.62 -10.55
C GLY A 43 -7.74 8.82 -10.39
N PHE A 44 -7.03 8.96 -9.27
CA PHE A 44 -5.75 8.28 -9.03
C PHE A 44 -5.90 6.88 -8.41
N ALA A 45 -7.02 6.57 -7.74
CA ALA A 45 -7.20 5.30 -7.06
C ALA A 45 -7.87 4.25 -7.96
N LEU A 46 -7.15 3.16 -8.29
CA LEU A 46 -7.74 1.97 -8.91
C LEU A 46 -8.46 1.14 -7.82
N PRO A 47 -9.75 0.78 -8.01
CA PRO A 47 -10.50 -0.01 -7.03
C PRO A 47 -9.79 -1.30 -6.58
N ALA A 48 -9.04 -1.95 -7.48
CA ALA A 48 -8.24 -3.15 -7.19
C ALA A 48 -7.12 -2.92 -6.17
N GLN A 49 -6.44 -1.77 -6.22
CA GLN A 49 -5.37 -1.40 -5.29
C GLN A 49 -5.93 -1.14 -3.89
N LEU A 50 -7.11 -0.50 -3.83
CA LEU A 50 -7.81 -0.25 -2.59
C LEU A 50 -8.32 -1.55 -1.95
N SER A 51 -8.87 -2.46 -2.76
CA SER A 51 -9.29 -3.78 -2.28
C SER A 51 -8.13 -4.59 -1.71
N PHE A 52 -6.94 -4.53 -2.31
CA PHE A 52 -5.75 -5.14 -1.72
C PHE A 52 -5.39 -4.50 -0.37
N LEU A 53 -5.35 -3.17 -0.31
CA LEU A 53 -4.92 -2.45 0.90
C LEU A 53 -5.89 -2.58 2.08
N LEU A 54 -7.17 -2.83 1.79
CA LEU A 54 -8.23 -3.07 2.78
C LEU A 54 -8.50 -4.55 3.04
N ALA A 55 -7.95 -5.47 2.24
CA ALA A 55 -8.15 -6.90 2.43
C ALA A 55 -7.44 -7.36 3.72
N LEU A 56 -8.16 -8.12 4.55
CA LEU A 56 -7.52 -8.93 5.59
C LEU A 56 -6.71 -10.05 4.91
N GLU A 57 -5.64 -10.52 5.54
CA GLU A 57 -4.79 -11.60 4.99
C GLU A 57 -5.59 -12.84 4.57
N SER A 58 -6.66 -13.16 5.30
CA SER A 58 -7.59 -14.27 5.04
C SER A 58 -8.52 -14.07 3.84
N HIS A 59 -8.62 -12.84 3.33
CA HIS A 59 -9.46 -12.44 2.19
C HIS A 59 -8.65 -11.98 0.99
N MET A 60 -7.33 -12.21 1.01
CA MET A 60 -6.47 -11.91 -0.11
C MET A 60 -6.96 -12.64 -1.37
N PRO A 61 -7.17 -11.93 -2.49
CA PRO A 61 -7.66 -12.54 -3.71
C PRO A 61 -6.72 -13.65 -4.16
N THR A 62 -7.29 -14.77 -4.60
CA THR A 62 -6.52 -15.90 -5.10
C THR A 62 -5.86 -15.48 -6.41
N SER A 63 -4.57 -15.17 -6.38
CA SER A 63 -3.81 -14.88 -7.60
C SER A 63 -3.46 -16.19 -8.30
N PRO A 64 -3.79 -16.38 -9.59
CA PRO A 64 -3.32 -17.51 -10.38
C PRO A 64 -1.78 -17.55 -10.43
N THR A 65 -1.13 -16.38 -10.38
CA THR A 65 0.33 -16.27 -10.27
C THR A 65 0.85 -16.76 -8.91
N ALA A 66 0.14 -16.47 -7.81
CA ALA A 66 0.46 -16.98 -6.49
C ALA A 66 0.33 -18.52 -6.38
N LEU A 67 -0.54 -19.13 -7.19
CA LEU A 67 -0.66 -20.58 -7.32
C LEU A 67 0.45 -21.21 -8.18
N MET A 68 1.08 -20.42 -9.06
CA MET A 68 2.16 -20.85 -9.95
C MET A 68 3.56 -20.50 -9.45
N LEU A 69 3.68 -19.64 -8.45
CA LEU A 69 4.99 -19.22 -7.95
C LEU A 69 5.70 -20.37 -7.25
N GLN A 70 6.94 -20.58 -7.70
CA GLN A 70 7.90 -21.49 -7.08
C GLN A 70 8.18 -21.07 -5.63
N ALA A 71 8.86 -21.95 -4.90
CA ALA A 71 9.38 -21.67 -3.56
C ALA A 71 10.05 -20.27 -3.50
N PRO A 72 9.99 -19.58 -2.35
CA PRO A 72 10.57 -18.26 -2.20
C PRO A 72 12.00 -18.19 -2.73
N PRO A 73 12.40 -17.10 -3.41
CA PRO A 73 13.72 -16.98 -4.03
C PRO A 73 14.86 -16.87 -3.00
N ALA A 74 14.54 -16.68 -1.73
CA ALA A 74 15.51 -16.54 -0.65
C ALA A 74 14.94 -17.05 0.68
N PRO A 75 15.80 -17.54 1.60
CA PRO A 75 15.38 -18.18 2.85
C PRO A 75 14.79 -17.22 3.88
N TRP A 76 15.04 -15.91 3.77
CA TRP A 76 14.46 -14.90 4.65
C TRP A 76 12.98 -14.63 4.37
N LEU A 77 12.50 -15.03 3.19
CA LEU A 77 11.14 -14.78 2.75
C LEU A 77 10.30 -16.04 2.95
N SER A 78 9.26 -15.93 3.77
CA SER A 78 8.31 -17.04 3.96
C SER A 78 7.45 -17.28 2.71
N ALA A 79 6.93 -18.49 2.58
CA ALA A 79 5.99 -18.83 1.50
C ALA A 79 4.76 -17.92 1.49
N GLU A 80 4.27 -17.51 2.67
CA GLU A 80 3.11 -16.62 2.79
C GLU A 80 3.43 -15.19 2.33
N GLN A 81 4.56 -14.63 2.76
CA GLN A 81 4.99 -13.30 2.28
C GLN A 81 5.21 -13.29 0.76
N TRP A 82 5.75 -14.38 0.21
CA TRP A 82 5.93 -14.51 -1.23
C TRP A 82 4.60 -14.58 -1.99
N ARG A 83 3.61 -15.29 -1.43
CA ARG A 83 2.23 -15.30 -1.94
C ARG A 83 1.61 -13.90 -1.94
N GLN A 84 1.83 -13.11 -0.89
CA GLN A 84 1.33 -11.73 -0.82
C GLN A 84 1.99 -10.83 -1.88
N ILE A 85 3.32 -10.95 -2.06
CA ILE A 85 4.07 -10.22 -3.10
C ILE A 85 3.55 -10.57 -4.50
N ALA A 86 3.20 -11.82 -4.75
CA ALA A 86 2.59 -12.27 -6.01
C ALA A 86 1.29 -11.54 -6.32
N VAL A 87 0.39 -11.50 -5.34
CA VAL A 87 -0.91 -10.85 -5.47
C VAL A 87 -0.73 -9.36 -5.71
N VAL A 88 0.19 -8.70 -5.00
CA VAL A 88 0.52 -7.29 -5.23
C VAL A 88 1.04 -7.05 -6.64
N THR A 89 1.93 -7.93 -7.13
CA THR A 89 2.52 -7.83 -8.47
C THR A 89 1.45 -7.90 -9.56
N GLU A 90 0.40 -8.71 -9.36
CA GLU A 90 -0.69 -8.88 -10.31
C GLU A 90 -1.77 -7.78 -10.21
N MET A 91 -2.20 -7.46 -8.98
CA MET A 91 -3.34 -6.57 -8.74
C MET A 91 -2.99 -5.08 -8.86
N CYS A 92 -1.70 -4.73 -8.70
CA CYS A 92 -1.24 -3.36 -8.69
C CYS A 92 -0.26 -3.12 -9.84
N PRO A 93 -0.68 -2.44 -10.94
CA PRO A 93 0.19 -2.24 -12.12
C PRO A 93 1.53 -1.57 -11.81
N GLY A 94 1.56 -0.67 -10.83
CA GLY A 94 2.78 0.00 -10.35
C GLY A 94 3.79 -0.93 -9.68
N PHE A 95 3.38 -2.13 -9.27
CA PHE A 95 4.23 -3.14 -8.65
C PHE A 95 4.42 -4.39 -9.52
N SER A 96 4.09 -4.32 -10.81
CA SER A 96 4.22 -5.44 -11.76
C SER A 96 5.63 -6.03 -11.88
N ARG A 97 6.66 -5.32 -11.43
CA ARG A 97 8.06 -5.79 -11.41
C ARG A 97 8.56 -6.22 -10.03
N LEU A 98 7.73 -6.12 -8.99
CA LEU A 98 8.16 -6.39 -7.62
C LEU A 98 8.68 -7.81 -7.43
N ALA A 99 7.92 -8.83 -7.85
CA ALA A 99 8.37 -10.23 -7.76
C ALA A 99 9.68 -10.50 -8.53
N PRO A 100 9.83 -10.14 -9.83
CA PRO A 100 11.10 -10.37 -10.53
C PRO A 100 12.27 -9.54 -9.96
N ASP A 101 12.04 -8.34 -9.45
CA ASP A 101 13.07 -7.51 -8.81
C ASP A 101 13.56 -8.12 -7.50
N ILE A 102 12.67 -8.72 -6.71
CA ILE A 102 13.03 -9.47 -5.50
C ILE A 102 13.80 -10.74 -5.87
N ALA A 103 13.36 -11.47 -6.91
CA ALA A 103 14.03 -12.70 -7.34
C ALA A 103 15.47 -12.46 -7.83
N THR A 104 15.70 -11.36 -8.56
CA THR A 104 17.03 -11.00 -9.08
C THR A 104 17.89 -10.25 -8.05
N GLY A 105 17.26 -9.54 -7.12
CA GLY A 105 17.89 -8.65 -6.15
C GLY A 105 17.78 -9.10 -4.70
N ALA A 106 17.55 -10.38 -4.41
CA ALA A 106 17.11 -10.87 -3.10
C ALA A 106 17.95 -10.37 -1.90
N LYS A 107 19.28 -10.28 -2.03
CA LYS A 107 20.16 -9.76 -0.97
C LYS A 107 19.95 -8.26 -0.68
N ARG A 108 19.67 -7.46 -1.72
CA ARG A 108 19.38 -6.01 -1.55
C ARG A 108 18.04 -5.80 -0.87
N TRP A 109 17.04 -6.61 -1.23
CA TRP A 109 15.74 -6.60 -0.58
C TRP A 109 15.81 -7.10 0.87
N GLU A 110 16.62 -8.13 1.14
CA GLU A 110 16.91 -8.59 2.50
C GLU A 110 17.52 -7.48 3.36
N GLN A 111 18.53 -6.78 2.83
CA GLN A 111 19.13 -5.64 3.51
C GLN A 111 18.10 -4.54 3.74
N TRP A 112 17.33 -4.20 2.70
CA TRP A 112 16.30 -3.17 2.76
C TRP A 112 15.31 -3.41 3.91
N GLN A 113 14.73 -4.61 4.01
CA GLN A 113 13.77 -4.91 5.09
C GLN A 113 14.37 -4.90 6.50
N THR A 114 15.70 -5.06 6.63
CA THR A 114 16.40 -5.06 7.92
C THR A 114 16.89 -3.68 8.37
N PHE A 115 16.73 -2.64 7.54
CA PHE A 115 17.00 -1.28 7.99
C PHE A 115 16.03 -0.86 9.11
N GLU A 116 16.46 0.08 9.95
CA GLU A 116 15.65 0.58 11.07
C GLU A 116 14.39 1.34 10.60
N LYS A 117 14.45 1.93 9.41
CA LYS A 117 13.36 2.70 8.77
C LYS A 117 13.36 2.53 7.25
N PRO A 118 13.02 1.33 6.74
CA PRO A 118 13.06 1.03 5.31
C PRO A 118 12.20 2.00 4.49
N GLU A 119 11.10 2.51 5.06
CA GLU A 119 10.18 3.47 4.46
C GLU A 119 10.78 4.86 4.20
N GLU A 120 11.86 5.23 4.91
CA GLU A 120 12.61 6.48 4.66
C GLU A 120 13.65 6.31 3.53
N SER A 121 13.94 5.07 3.14
CA SER A 121 14.91 4.73 2.09
C SER A 121 14.22 4.45 0.75
N ARG A 122 14.94 4.61 -0.36
CA ARG A 122 14.39 4.26 -1.68
C ARG A 122 14.19 2.75 -1.79
N LEU A 123 13.08 2.34 -2.41
CA LEU A 123 12.83 0.94 -2.74
C LEU A 123 13.98 0.37 -3.61
N PRO A 124 14.43 -0.87 -3.39
CA PRO A 124 15.46 -1.49 -4.21
C PRO A 124 14.88 -1.92 -5.57
N GLY A 125 15.03 -1.11 -6.61
CA GLY A 125 14.53 -1.45 -7.96
C GLY A 125 14.48 -0.26 -8.87
#